data_AF-A0A1H5RW95-F1
#
_entry.id   AF-A0A1H5RW95-F1
#
_cell.length_a   1.000
_cell.length_b   1.000
_cell.length_c   1.000
_cell.angle_alpha   90.00
_cell.angle_beta   90.00
_cell.angle_gamma   90.00
#
_symmetry.space_group_name_H-M   'P 1'
#
loop_
_entity.id
_entity.type
_entity.pdbx_description
1 polymer ?
#
loop_
_entity_poly.entity_id
_entity_poly.type
_entity_poly.pdbx_seq_one_letter_code
_entity_poly.pdbx_strand_id
1 'polypeptide(L)'
;MDRAALDWAIQNNIPHGGWCPKERRAEDGVISDRYVLEETESKGYRQRTKWNVQDSDATLIITLVPEIAGGSLFTYEYAKKIAKPCLHVFPDSQWRKKTQVFLEANPIQILNVAGPRCSNAVGIEQFVYEVLNEIVITISF
;
A
#
# COMPACT_ATOMS: atom_id res chain seq x y z
N MET A 1 -1.75 3.56 -7.96
CA MET A 1 -1.67 3.44 -6.49
C MET A 1 -0.38 2.75 -6.10
N ASP A 2 -0.21 1.45 -6.36
CA ASP A 2 1.02 0.72 -6.00
C ASP A 2 2.29 1.39 -6.56
N ARG A 3 2.25 1.83 -7.84
CA ARG A 3 3.34 2.63 -8.43
C ARG A 3 3.59 3.96 -7.73
N ALA A 4 2.54 4.68 -7.36
CA ALA A 4 2.67 5.97 -6.68
C ALA A 4 3.40 5.82 -5.33
N ALA A 5 3.12 4.75 -4.58
CA ALA A 5 3.85 4.46 -3.33
C ALA A 5 5.33 4.14 -3.59
N LEU A 6 5.63 3.34 -4.62
CA LEU A 6 7.01 3.02 -5.00
C LEU A 6 7.77 4.24 -5.54
N ASP A 7 7.13 5.06 -6.37
CA ASP A 7 7.67 6.32 -6.88
C ASP A 7 8.02 7.28 -5.73
N TRP A 8 7.09 7.43 -4.79
CA TRP A 8 7.31 8.25 -3.60
C TRP A 8 8.48 7.73 -2.75
N ALA A 9 8.59 6.42 -2.55
CA ALA A 9 9.68 5.83 -1.77
C ALA A 9 11.05 6.08 -2.45
N ILE A 10 11.13 5.90 -3.77
CA ILE A 10 12.33 6.22 -4.57
C ILE A 10 12.71 7.69 -4.41
N GLN A 11 11.75 8.61 -4.57
CA GLN A 11 12.00 10.06 -4.47
C GLN A 11 12.51 10.49 -3.10
N ASN A 12 12.10 9.80 -2.03
CA ASN A 12 12.50 10.09 -0.65
C ASN A 12 13.67 9.23 -0.15
N ASN A 13 14.32 8.45 -1.03
CA ASN A 13 15.41 7.53 -0.67
C ASN A 13 15.03 6.52 0.43
N ILE A 14 13.77 6.11 0.47
CA ILE A 14 13.27 5.09 1.39
C ILE A 14 13.41 3.71 0.74
N PRO A 15 13.99 2.71 1.43
CA PRO A 15 14.02 1.34 0.94
C PRO A 15 12.61 0.87 0.58
N HIS A 16 12.46 0.32 -0.62
CA HIS A 16 11.17 -0.15 -1.11
C HIS A 16 11.30 -1.56 -1.68
N GLY A 17 10.19 -2.29 -1.68
CA GLY A 17 10.11 -3.54 -2.40
C GLY A 17 8.75 -4.21 -2.27
N GLY A 18 8.73 -5.52 -2.42
CA GLY A 18 7.54 -6.36 -2.29
C GLY A 18 7.32 -7.28 -3.47
N TRP A 19 6.13 -7.87 -3.51
CA TRP A 19 5.77 -8.91 -4.45
C TRP A 19 4.93 -8.38 -5.62
N CYS A 20 5.26 -8.83 -6.81
CA CYS A 20 4.51 -8.60 -8.04
C CYS A 20 4.07 -9.94 -8.68
N PRO A 21 3.06 -9.93 -9.58
CA PRO A 21 2.70 -11.14 -10.30
C PRO A 21 3.86 -11.64 -11.16
N LYS A 22 3.88 -12.94 -11.46
CA LYS A 22 4.79 -13.53 -12.45
C LYS A 22 4.78 -12.75 -13.76
N GLU A 23 5.94 -12.64 -14.39
CA GLU A 23 6.27 -11.80 -15.55
C GLU A 23 6.09 -10.29 -15.28
N ARG A 24 6.15 -9.90 -14.00
CA ARG A 24 6.02 -8.50 -13.55
C ARG A 24 4.76 -7.82 -14.11
N ARG A 25 3.65 -8.55 -14.19
CA ARG A 25 2.43 -8.08 -14.86
C ARG A 25 1.73 -6.92 -14.11
N ALA A 26 1.36 -5.88 -14.83
CA ALA A 26 0.48 -4.79 -14.39
C ALA A 26 -0.69 -4.56 -15.37
N GLU A 27 -1.56 -3.59 -15.08
CA GLU A 27 -2.70 -3.23 -15.95
C GLU A 27 -2.26 -2.54 -17.25
N ASP A 28 -1.12 -1.86 -17.22
CA ASP A 28 -0.57 -1.03 -18.29
C ASP A 28 0.70 -1.64 -18.91
N GLY A 29 0.94 -2.93 -18.69
CA GLY A 29 2.07 -3.67 -19.26
C GLY A 29 2.96 -4.30 -18.19
N VAL A 30 4.26 -4.31 -18.45
CA VAL A 30 5.27 -4.89 -17.56
C VAL A 30 5.73 -3.83 -16.54
N ILE A 31 5.87 -4.22 -15.28
CA ILE A 31 6.39 -3.35 -14.22
C ILE A 31 7.89 -3.14 -14.46
N SER A 32 8.31 -1.89 -14.58
CA SER A 32 9.71 -1.51 -14.81
C SER A 32 10.67 -2.07 -13.76
N ASP A 33 11.89 -2.41 -14.17
CA ASP A 33 12.95 -2.96 -13.31
C ASP A 33 13.51 -1.96 -12.31
N ARG A 34 13.17 -0.66 -12.43
CA ARG A 34 13.50 0.36 -11.41
C ARG A 34 12.87 0.07 -10.04
N TYR A 35 11.83 -0.75 -10.00
CA TYR A 35 11.15 -1.13 -8.76
C TYR A 35 11.71 -2.47 -8.26
N VAL A 36 12.22 -2.47 -7.03
CA VAL A 36 12.82 -3.65 -6.36
C VAL A 36 11.72 -4.64 -5.94
N LEU A 37 11.10 -5.28 -6.93
CA LEU A 37 10.00 -6.23 -6.72
C LEU A 37 10.43 -7.65 -7.09
N GLU A 38 9.99 -8.60 -6.28
CA GLU A 38 10.15 -10.02 -6.51
C GLU A 38 8.89 -10.60 -7.16
N GLU A 39 9.08 -11.52 -8.11
CA GLU A 39 7.96 -12.20 -8.76
C GLU A 39 7.40 -13.30 -7.86
N THR A 40 6.08 -13.35 -7.75
CA THR A 40 5.39 -14.54 -7.26
C THR A 40 5.36 -15.64 -8.33
N GLU A 41 5.05 -16.86 -7.92
CA GLU A 41 4.91 -18.00 -8.84
C GLU A 41 3.69 -17.88 -9.78
N SER A 42 2.72 -17.02 -9.45
CA SER A 42 1.46 -16.86 -10.18
C SER A 42 1.38 -15.54 -10.93
N LYS A 43 0.79 -15.59 -12.13
CA LYS A 43 0.39 -14.37 -12.87
C LYS A 43 -0.82 -13.66 -12.26
N GLY A 44 -1.45 -14.24 -11.25
CA GLY A 44 -2.65 -13.72 -10.60
C GLY A 44 -2.35 -12.73 -9.48
N TYR A 45 -3.12 -11.64 -9.41
CA TYR A 45 -2.95 -10.60 -8.38
C TYR A 45 -3.20 -11.07 -6.94
N ARG A 46 -3.92 -12.18 -6.72
CA ARG A 46 -4.25 -12.62 -5.36
C ARG A 46 -3.03 -13.09 -4.58
N GLN A 47 -2.07 -13.76 -5.23
CA GLN A 47 -0.90 -14.30 -4.52
C GLN A 47 0.01 -13.17 -4.04
N ARG A 48 0.39 -12.26 -4.94
CA ARG A 48 1.20 -11.08 -4.57
C ARG A 48 0.54 -10.23 -3.48
N THR A 49 -0.79 -10.06 -3.52
CA THR A 49 -1.50 -9.30 -2.47
C THR A 49 -1.41 -10.01 -1.12
N LYS A 50 -1.55 -11.35 -1.08
CA LYS A 50 -1.40 -12.09 0.17
C LYS A 50 0.02 -11.96 0.72
N TRP A 51 1.03 -12.17 -0.12
CA TRP A 51 2.43 -12.13 0.30
C TRP A 51 2.84 -10.74 0.77
N ASN A 52 2.41 -9.67 0.09
CA ASN A 52 2.64 -8.29 0.55
C ASN A 52 2.03 -8.01 1.94
N VAL A 53 0.87 -8.58 2.25
CA VAL A 53 0.23 -8.44 3.57
C VAL A 53 0.93 -9.33 4.62
N GLN A 54 1.41 -10.51 4.25
CA GLN A 54 2.09 -11.44 5.15
C GLN A 54 3.48 -10.92 5.56
N ASP A 55 4.23 -10.42 4.59
CA ASP A 55 5.64 -10.07 4.71
C ASP A 55 5.87 -8.59 5.08
N SER A 56 4.80 -7.89 5.46
CA SER A 56 4.85 -6.56 6.08
C SER A 56 4.41 -6.63 7.54
N ASP A 57 4.81 -5.63 8.34
CA ASP A 57 4.38 -5.52 9.73
C ASP A 57 2.94 -4.99 9.83
N ALA A 58 2.57 -4.12 8.89
CA ALA A 58 1.26 -3.51 8.80
C ALA A 58 0.87 -3.23 7.34
N THR A 59 -0.43 -3.08 7.10
CA THR A 59 -0.98 -2.66 5.81
C THR A 59 -1.77 -1.35 5.93
N LEU A 60 -1.42 -0.38 5.08
CA LEU A 60 -2.20 0.82 4.86
C LEU A 60 -2.99 0.69 3.56
N ILE A 61 -4.32 0.78 3.65
CA ILE A 61 -5.20 0.79 2.49
C ILE A 61 -5.63 2.23 2.22
N ILE A 62 -5.25 2.79 1.08
CA ILE A 62 -5.58 4.18 0.72
C ILE A 62 -6.64 4.16 -0.38
N THR A 63 -7.74 4.89 -0.17
CA THR A 63 -8.81 5.12 -1.14
C THR A 63 -9.20 6.60 -1.15
N LEU A 64 -10.04 7.00 -2.12
CA LEU A 64 -10.61 8.35 -2.17
C LEU A 64 -12.04 8.42 -1.58
N VAL A 65 -12.61 7.26 -1.19
CA VAL A 65 -13.98 7.11 -0.70
C VAL A 65 -13.99 6.21 0.54
N PRO A 66 -14.99 6.35 1.45
CA PRO A 66 -15.05 5.54 2.67
C PRO A 66 -15.33 4.05 2.42
N GLU A 67 -15.85 3.68 1.26
CA GLU A 67 -16.12 2.29 0.91
C GLU A 67 -14.86 1.58 0.37
N ILE A 68 -14.57 0.39 0.90
CA ILE A 68 -13.53 -0.49 0.36
C ILE A 68 -14.17 -1.48 -0.62
N ALA A 69 -13.65 -1.57 -1.84
CA ALA A 69 -14.14 -2.49 -2.87
C ALA A 69 -13.01 -3.24 -3.59
N GLY A 70 -13.38 -4.29 -4.31
CA GLY A 70 -12.51 -5.01 -5.24
C GLY A 70 -11.22 -5.54 -4.61
N GLY A 71 -10.08 -5.23 -5.23
CA GLY A 71 -8.76 -5.66 -4.75
C GLY A 71 -8.42 -5.13 -3.36
N SER A 72 -8.81 -3.89 -3.05
CA SER A 72 -8.60 -3.29 -1.72
C SER A 72 -9.39 -4.04 -0.64
N LEU A 73 -10.63 -4.46 -0.95
CA LEU A 73 -11.45 -5.22 0.01
C LEU A 73 -10.84 -6.60 0.27
N PHE A 74 -10.32 -7.24 -0.79
CA PHE A 74 -9.58 -8.48 -0.64
C PHE A 74 -8.33 -8.32 0.25
N THR A 75 -7.58 -7.23 0.09
CA THR A 75 -6.43 -6.92 0.96
C THR A 75 -6.87 -6.75 2.41
N TYR A 76 -7.92 -5.96 2.66
CA TYR A 76 -8.46 -5.70 4.00
C TYR A 76 -8.90 -6.99 4.71
N GLU A 77 -9.75 -7.77 4.04
CA GLU A 77 -10.26 -9.04 4.57
C GLU A 77 -9.13 -10.03 4.84
N TYR A 78 -8.11 -10.06 3.99
CA TYR A 78 -6.97 -10.95 4.18
C TYR A 78 -6.08 -10.52 5.35
N ALA A 79 -5.78 -9.22 5.50
CA ALA A 79 -5.03 -8.70 6.64
C ALA A 79 -5.75 -9.01 7.96
N LYS A 80 -7.07 -8.79 8.01
CA LYS A 80 -7.92 -9.15 9.14
C LYS A 80 -7.89 -10.65 9.43
N LYS A 81 -7.98 -11.49 8.38
CA LYS A 81 -7.95 -12.95 8.50
C LYS A 81 -6.68 -13.47 9.16
N ILE A 82 -5.54 -12.85 8.89
CA ILE A 82 -4.23 -13.26 9.44
C ILE A 82 -3.80 -12.43 10.66
N ALA A 83 -4.72 -11.63 11.22
CA ALA A 83 -4.49 -10.76 12.37
C ALA A 83 -3.30 -9.78 12.20
N LYS A 84 -3.08 -9.30 10.96
CA LYS A 84 -2.09 -8.24 10.69
C LYS A 84 -2.72 -6.86 10.90
N PRO A 85 -2.03 -5.92 11.57
CA PRO A 85 -2.47 -4.53 11.67
C PRO A 85 -2.80 -3.95 10.30
N CYS A 86 -4.00 -3.38 10.18
CA CYS A 86 -4.46 -2.80 8.94
C CYS A 86 -5.25 -1.52 9.21
N LEU A 87 -4.89 -0.43 8.54
CA LEU A 87 -5.61 0.83 8.59
C LEU A 87 -6.14 1.17 7.19
N HIS A 88 -7.40 1.58 7.13
CA HIS A 88 -8.00 2.17 5.94
C HIS A 88 -8.02 3.70 6.06
N VAL A 89 -7.48 4.37 5.05
CA VAL A 89 -7.29 5.82 4.96
C VAL A 89 -8.00 6.35 3.72
N PHE A 90 -8.80 7.38 3.93
CA PHE A 90 -9.54 8.12 2.91
C PHE A 90 -9.64 9.59 3.36
N PRO A 91 -9.96 10.56 2.48
CA PRO A 91 -9.85 12.00 2.79
C PRO A 91 -11.02 12.49 3.66
N ASP A 92 -11.06 12.06 4.93
CA ASP A 92 -11.93 12.61 5.97
C ASP A 92 -11.17 13.60 6.88
N SER A 93 -11.85 14.23 7.83
CA SER A 93 -11.19 15.16 8.76
C SER A 93 -10.32 14.48 9.82
N GLN A 94 -10.34 13.14 9.92
CA GLN A 94 -9.72 12.37 11.00
C GLN A 94 -8.55 11.52 10.53
N TRP A 95 -8.28 11.43 9.23
CA TRP A 95 -7.35 10.46 8.67
C TRP A 95 -5.94 10.64 9.23
N ARG A 96 -5.47 11.88 9.43
CA ARG A 96 -4.17 12.17 10.04
C ARG A 96 -4.06 11.61 11.45
N LYS A 97 -5.06 11.91 12.29
CA LYS A 97 -5.11 11.43 13.67
C LYS A 97 -5.20 9.90 13.73
N LYS A 98 -6.00 9.27 12.86
CA LYS A 98 -6.11 7.81 12.77
C LYS A 98 -4.79 7.17 12.35
N THR A 99 -4.10 7.76 11.37
CA THR A 99 -2.77 7.31 10.90
C THR A 99 -1.75 7.41 12.02
N GLN A 100 -1.67 8.55 12.71
CA GLN A 100 -0.76 8.73 13.84
C GLN A 100 -0.98 7.67 14.93
N VAL A 101 -2.21 7.52 15.41
CA VAL A 101 -2.55 6.53 16.45
C VAL A 101 -2.21 5.10 15.99
N PHE A 102 -2.42 4.80 14.71
CA PHE A 102 -2.08 3.49 14.15
C PHE A 102 -0.57 3.24 14.14
N LEU A 103 0.24 4.23 13.77
CA LEU A 103 1.70 4.11 13.79
C LEU A 103 2.24 3.99 15.22
N GLU A 104 1.71 4.77 16.16
CA GLU A 104 2.13 4.72 17.57
C GLU A 104 1.79 3.38 18.24
N ALA A 105 0.66 2.77 17.86
CA ALA A 105 0.20 1.51 18.44
C ALA A 105 0.91 0.26 17.88
N ASN A 106 1.66 0.38 16.77
CA ASN A 106 2.24 -0.77 16.07
C ASN A 106 3.72 -0.52 15.75
N PRO A 107 4.65 -1.38 16.19
CA PRO A 107 6.05 -1.28 15.76
C PRO A 107 6.17 -1.72 14.29
N ILE A 108 6.24 -0.74 13.38
CA ILE A 108 6.24 -0.96 11.93
C ILE A 108 7.63 -0.63 11.37
N GLN A 109 8.31 -1.63 10.81
CA GLN A 109 9.52 -1.45 9.99
C GLN A 109 9.19 -1.56 8.50
N ILE A 110 8.28 -2.47 8.14
CA ILE A 110 7.82 -2.69 6.76
C ILE A 110 6.32 -2.38 6.68
N LEU A 111 5.98 -1.32 5.94
CA LEU A 111 4.60 -0.92 5.69
C LEU A 111 4.18 -1.31 4.26
N ASN A 112 3.21 -2.21 4.15
CA ASN A 112 2.55 -2.47 2.86
C ASN A 112 1.53 -1.36 2.57
N VAL A 113 1.56 -0.82 1.35
CA VAL A 113 0.66 0.26 0.91
C VAL A 113 -0.16 -0.26 -0.25
N ALA A 114 -1.49 -0.34 -0.09
CA ALA A 114 -2.42 -0.94 -1.04
C ALA A 114 -3.64 -0.04 -1.33
N GLY A 115 -4.25 -0.19 -2.50
CA GLY A 115 -5.43 0.60 -2.87
C GLY A 115 -5.96 0.26 -4.25
N PRO A 116 -6.99 0.99 -4.73
CA PRO A 116 -7.56 0.73 -6.04
C PRO A 116 -6.55 1.09 -7.14
N ARG A 117 -6.74 0.48 -8.31
CA ARG A 117 -5.97 0.84 -9.51
C ARG A 117 -6.20 2.31 -9.88
N CYS A 118 -5.21 2.97 -10.50
CA CYS A 118 -5.36 4.38 -10.90
C CYS A 118 -6.52 4.56 -11.89
N SER A 119 -6.73 3.57 -12.76
CA SER A 119 -7.88 3.50 -13.68
C SER A 119 -9.26 3.60 -12.98
N ASN A 120 -9.33 3.23 -11.69
CA ASN A 120 -10.56 3.26 -10.89
C ASN A 120 -10.59 4.42 -9.87
N ALA A 121 -9.52 5.24 -9.80
CA ALA A 121 -9.39 6.31 -8.80
C ALA A 121 -8.47 7.43 -9.31
N VAL A 122 -8.99 8.25 -10.22
CA VAL A 122 -8.26 9.41 -10.76
C VAL A 122 -7.88 10.35 -9.62
N GLY A 123 -6.61 10.76 -9.56
CA GLY A 123 -6.09 11.66 -8.52
C GLY A 123 -5.64 10.96 -7.22
N ILE A 124 -5.73 9.62 -7.13
CA ILE A 124 -5.28 8.90 -5.92
C ILE A 124 -3.81 9.11 -5.60
N GLU A 125 -2.98 9.36 -6.62
CA GLU A 125 -1.53 9.54 -6.47
C GLU A 125 -1.19 10.71 -5.55
N GLN A 126 -1.92 11.83 -5.67
CA GLN A 126 -1.72 13.00 -4.82
C GLN A 126 -2.02 12.68 -3.35
N PHE A 127 -3.12 11.96 -3.10
CA PHE A 127 -3.50 11.59 -1.74
C PHE A 127 -2.56 10.52 -1.16
N VAL A 128 -2.04 9.59 -1.97
CA VAL A 128 -0.99 8.66 -1.55
C VAL A 128 0.24 9.43 -1.06
N TYR A 129 0.70 10.43 -1.81
CA TYR A 129 1.86 11.24 -1.42
C TYR A 129 1.59 12.04 -0.14
N GLU A 130 0.41 12.64 -0.01
CA GLU A 130 0.01 13.37 1.20
C GLU A 130 0.06 12.47 2.44
N VAL A 131 -0.51 11.27 2.34
CA VAL A 131 -0.52 10.29 3.43
C VAL A 131 0.89 9.83 3.77
N LEU A 132 1.72 9.50 2.77
CA LEU A 132 3.08 9.01 3.03
C LEU A 132 4.01 10.09 3.58
N ASN A 133 3.87 11.35 3.15
CA ASN A 133 4.60 12.48 3.74
C ASN A 133 4.26 12.66 5.22
N GLU A 134 2.99 12.56 5.60
CA GLU A 134 2.54 12.64 7.00
C GLU A 134 3.17 11.53 7.85
N ILE A 135 3.28 10.31 7.32
CA ILE A 135 3.88 9.16 8.01
C ILE A 135 5.36 9.41 8.32
N VAL A 136 6.14 9.91 7.36
CA VAL A 136 7.58 10.18 7.56
C VAL A 136 7.82 11.25 8.60
N ILE A 137 7.01 12.32 8.58
CA ILE A 137 7.08 13.39 9.59
C ILE A 137 6.86 12.79 10.98
N THR A 138 5.89 11.88 11.11
CA THR A 138 5.50 11.28 12.40
C THR A 138 6.58 10.35 12.97
N ILE A 139 7.33 9.63 12.13
CA ILE A 139 8.35 8.64 12.56
C ILE A 139 9.71 9.30 12.88
N SER A 140 9.91 10.57 12.50
CA SER A 140 11.19 11.27 12.63
C SER A 140 11.43 11.92 14.01
N PHE A 141 10.77 11.48 15.08
CA PHE A 141 10.86 12.04 16.43
C PHE A 141 11.42 11.06 17.46
#